data_AF-A0A7W4IAH6-F1
#
_entry.id   AF-A0A7W4IAH6-F1
#
_cell.length_a   1.000
_cell.length_b   1.000
_cell.length_c   1.000
_cell.angle_alpha   90.00
_cell.angle_beta   90.00
_cell.angle_gamma   90.00
#
_symmetry.space_group_name_H-M   'P 1'
#
loop_
_entity.id
_entity.type
_entity.pdbx_description
1 polymer ?
#
loop_
_entity_poly.entity_id
_entity_poly.type
_entity_poly.pdbx_seq_one_letter_code
_entity_poly.pdbx_strand_id
1 'polypeptide(L)'
;MTMAGSAVWNPGTADIINGALRLIGAIASGEVPPANEYQDALSALNGLIKAWQVSGVHVWALGEGTVFLQPGQARYGIGGGGADQVAQAYAATVVSALAVAGVAQVTVAAAAGIAVGSRIGILLDAGGMFWSSVLSVAGGTVYLASGLPGPASAGAVVIGYGAPCARPLKIVGARAVDLATGVETPLVPMSRLDYANLSGKVSPGGAPTQYFYDPQLGSGIFSVYPAPLDARAAVAFTCQLPLQDVGGAADQADVPQEWISALRFALAVELAPEYDCPPPRFEMLKAMAAEKFAVVAQWDREPEGTATGPFGQPVYRMIAGALRLCGAVGPQEVPRLGLVENAFASLNAMVQAWQASGIHVWAEEDCTLFLQPGQVRYLIGAGSADAVAVSSQCVETVLAAAGVAAQASVAAVGSIAAGWQVGIWLDGGGVFWTGVAAVAGTGLTLASALPSAASAGARVVAYPGAMVRPLRVPAARRRQFAGTGGQAIEIPLVPMSRLDYANVPNKTVPGMVTQFFYDPQLGAGVLHVWPAPVDSGSAVVLTAQRPLVPFADLGAVPDFPDEWLAAMRWNLAVELWPEYNGSGNPAQYGLLKQEAVGKLMVAQAWDREPQSVLFGAGCGPAGRAG
;
A
#
# COMPACT_ATOMS: atom_id res chain seq x y z
N MET A 1 13.01 -7.79 38.75
CA MET A 1 11.86 -6.98 39.19
C MET A 1 10.72 -7.27 38.24
N THR A 2 9.70 -7.99 38.68
CA THR A 2 8.45 -8.13 37.92
C THR A 2 7.78 -6.77 37.92
N MET A 3 7.69 -6.12 36.76
CA MET A 3 6.89 -4.89 36.64
C MET A 3 5.44 -5.25 36.96
N ALA A 4 4.95 -4.80 38.10
CA ALA A 4 3.52 -4.85 38.42
C ALA A 4 2.89 -3.61 37.78
N GLY A 5 2.40 -3.75 36.56
CA GLY A 5 1.74 -2.67 35.81
C GLY A 5 0.73 -3.25 34.84
N SER A 6 -0.43 -2.61 34.72
CA SER A 6 -1.45 -2.91 33.72
C SER A 6 -1.42 -1.81 32.66
N ALA A 7 -1.51 -2.19 31.38
CA ALA A 7 -1.59 -1.28 30.24
C ALA A 7 -3.03 -1.04 29.76
N VAL A 8 -4.03 -1.35 30.60
CA VAL A 8 -5.47 -1.35 30.24
C VAL A 8 -6.21 -0.17 30.89
N TRP A 9 -5.60 1.01 30.93
CA TRP A 9 -6.23 2.16 31.55
C TRP A 9 -7.26 2.78 30.59
N ASN A 10 -8.53 2.49 30.79
CA ASN A 10 -9.65 3.13 30.09
C ASN A 10 -10.70 3.57 31.13
N PRO A 11 -10.73 4.86 31.52
CA PRO A 11 -11.62 5.32 32.58
C PRO A 11 -13.09 5.30 32.15
N GLY A 12 -13.98 5.11 33.12
CA GLY A 12 -15.42 5.20 32.88
C GLY A 12 -15.83 6.65 32.59
N THR A 13 -16.98 6.81 31.93
CA THR A 13 -17.49 8.12 31.51
C THR A 13 -17.61 9.13 32.66
N ALA A 14 -17.97 8.67 33.86
CA ALA A 14 -18.06 9.54 35.03
C ALA A 14 -16.73 10.25 35.36
N ASP A 15 -15.59 9.58 35.18
CA ASP A 15 -14.28 10.17 35.44
C ASP A 15 -13.91 11.25 34.41
N ILE A 16 -14.36 11.07 33.17
CA ILE A 16 -14.17 12.02 32.07
C ILE A 16 -15.00 13.28 32.33
N ILE A 17 -16.30 13.11 32.64
CA ILE A 17 -17.24 14.21 32.93
C ILE A 17 -16.80 14.97 34.19
N ASN A 18 -16.56 14.27 35.31
CA ASN A 18 -16.07 14.89 36.54
C ASN A 18 -14.70 15.56 36.32
N GLY A 19 -13.87 15.01 35.44
CA GLY A 19 -12.62 15.58 35.01
C GLY A 19 -12.79 16.91 34.26
N ALA A 20 -13.76 17.01 33.36
CA ALA A 20 -14.06 18.20 32.57
C ALA A 20 -14.70 19.32 33.42
N LEU A 21 -15.67 18.98 34.27
CA LEU A 21 -16.31 19.92 35.19
C LEU A 21 -15.30 20.55 36.18
N ARG A 22 -14.30 19.77 36.64
CA ARG A 22 -13.17 20.30 37.43
C ARG A 22 -12.28 21.26 36.63
N LEU A 23 -12.06 21.00 35.34
CA LEU A 23 -11.22 21.84 34.48
C LEU A 23 -11.84 23.22 34.22
N ILE A 24 -13.17 23.32 34.14
CA ILE A 24 -13.90 24.59 34.02
C ILE A 24 -14.15 25.25 35.39
N GLY A 25 -14.08 24.48 36.48
CA GLY A 25 -14.24 24.97 37.85
C GLY A 25 -15.68 24.92 38.36
N ALA A 26 -16.56 24.16 37.72
CA ALA A 26 -17.94 23.96 38.12
C ALA A 26 -18.05 23.09 39.39
N ILE A 27 -17.13 22.15 39.60
CA ILE A 27 -17.07 21.29 40.79
C ILE A 27 -15.66 21.24 41.40
N ALA A 28 -15.57 21.02 42.71
CA ALA A 28 -14.31 20.84 43.42
C ALA A 28 -13.82 19.37 43.37
N SER A 29 -12.58 19.13 43.81
CA SER A 29 -12.06 17.76 43.92
C SER A 29 -12.82 16.97 44.99
N GLY A 30 -13.44 15.85 44.60
CA GLY A 30 -14.22 14.99 45.49
C GLY A 30 -15.72 15.31 45.54
N GLU A 31 -16.16 16.36 44.84
CA GLU A 31 -17.57 16.69 44.67
C GLU A 31 -18.17 15.90 43.50
N VAL A 32 -19.44 15.51 43.63
CA VAL A 32 -20.18 14.76 42.60
C VAL A 32 -21.23 15.70 42.00
N PRO A 33 -21.27 15.88 40.67
CA PRO A 33 -22.26 16.74 40.04
C PRO A 33 -23.68 16.21 40.27
N PRO A 34 -24.68 17.11 40.40
CA PRO A 34 -26.07 16.71 40.52
C PRO A 34 -26.54 16.01 39.24
N ALA A 35 -27.56 15.15 39.38
CA ALA A 35 -27.96 14.21 38.32
C ALA A 35 -28.36 14.89 36.99
N ASN A 36 -28.98 16.07 37.05
CA ASN A 36 -29.33 16.86 35.87
C ASN A 36 -28.09 17.36 35.12
N GLU A 37 -27.14 17.99 35.82
CA GLU A 37 -25.90 18.50 35.21
C GLU A 37 -25.04 17.37 34.62
N TYR A 38 -25.06 16.20 35.27
CA TYR A 38 -24.43 15.01 34.73
C TYR A 38 -25.06 14.55 33.40
N GLN A 39 -26.40 14.56 33.29
CA GLN A 39 -27.10 14.18 32.06
C GLN A 39 -26.87 15.19 30.93
N ASP A 40 -26.83 16.48 31.25
CA ASP A 40 -26.52 17.55 30.28
C ASP A 40 -25.07 17.40 29.77
N ALA A 41 -24.12 17.17 30.67
CA ALA A 41 -22.72 16.90 30.31
C ALA A 41 -22.54 15.59 29.51
N LEU A 42 -23.33 14.56 29.81
CA LEU A 42 -23.36 13.31 29.05
C LEU A 42 -23.89 13.53 27.63
N SER A 43 -24.93 14.35 27.48
CA SER A 43 -25.47 14.76 26.18
C SER A 43 -24.43 15.52 25.35
N ALA A 44 -23.74 16.48 25.97
CA ALA A 44 -22.65 17.22 25.33
C ALA A 44 -21.48 16.31 24.92
N LEU A 45 -21.11 15.34 25.76
CA LEU A 45 -20.08 14.35 25.44
C LEU A 45 -20.47 13.47 24.25
N ASN A 46 -21.71 12.97 24.21
CA ASN A 46 -22.21 12.21 23.08
C ASN A 46 -22.24 13.07 21.81
N GLY A 47 -22.64 14.33 21.90
CA GLY A 47 -22.56 15.31 20.80
C GLY A 47 -21.14 15.51 20.28
N LEU A 48 -20.16 15.65 21.18
CA LEU A 48 -18.74 15.79 20.85
C LEU A 48 -18.19 14.54 20.16
N ILE A 49 -18.52 13.33 20.64
CA ILE A 49 -18.13 12.06 20.01
C ILE A 49 -18.68 11.98 18.58
N LYS A 50 -19.94 12.39 18.36
CA LYS A 50 -20.52 12.43 17.01
C LYS A 50 -19.91 13.53 16.14
N ALA A 51 -19.51 14.67 16.70
CA ALA A 51 -18.79 15.71 15.96
C ALA A 51 -17.40 15.23 15.51
N TRP A 52 -16.68 14.55 16.39
CA TRP A 52 -15.40 13.93 16.07
C TRP A 52 -15.57 12.89 14.97
N GLN A 53 -16.62 12.06 15.03
CA GLN A 53 -16.99 11.08 13.99
C GLN A 53 -17.02 11.66 12.56
N VAL A 54 -17.37 12.95 12.41
CA VAL A 54 -17.45 13.64 11.12
C VAL A 54 -16.09 14.21 10.67
N SER A 55 -15.19 14.48 11.61
CA SER A 55 -13.87 15.06 11.33
C SER A 55 -12.93 14.10 10.57
N GLY A 56 -13.31 12.83 10.44
CA GLY A 56 -12.55 11.82 9.67
C GLY A 56 -11.39 11.22 10.45
N VAL A 57 -11.36 11.42 11.76
CA VAL A 57 -10.24 11.07 12.63
C VAL A 57 -10.52 9.73 13.32
N HIS A 58 -10.47 8.59 12.61
CA HIS A 58 -10.96 7.30 13.13
C HIS A 58 -10.30 6.04 12.51
N VAL A 59 -8.99 6.03 12.25
CA VAL A 59 -8.26 4.82 11.81
C VAL A 59 -8.44 3.67 12.80
N TRP A 60 -8.52 3.97 14.10
CA TRP A 60 -8.79 2.95 15.13
C TRP A 60 -10.22 2.39 15.09
N ALA A 61 -11.16 3.07 14.42
CA ALA A 61 -12.54 2.61 14.25
C ALA A 61 -12.74 1.83 12.93
N LEU A 62 -11.64 1.47 12.24
CA LEU A 62 -11.69 0.53 11.14
C LEU A 62 -11.98 -0.87 11.67
N GLY A 63 -13.09 -1.43 11.22
CA GLY A 63 -13.49 -2.79 11.52
C GLY A 63 -13.73 -3.59 10.24
N GLU A 64 -13.78 -4.90 10.38
CA GLU A 64 -14.22 -5.79 9.32
C GLU A 64 -15.70 -6.17 9.51
N GLY A 65 -16.42 -6.23 8.40
CA GLY A 65 -17.77 -6.79 8.34
C GLY A 65 -17.87 -7.78 7.20
N THR A 66 -18.78 -8.74 7.30
CA THR A 66 -19.06 -9.72 6.25
C THR A 66 -20.56 -9.71 5.93
N VAL A 67 -20.91 -9.42 4.68
CA VAL A 67 -22.26 -9.60 4.14
C VAL A 67 -22.37 -11.01 3.57
N PHE A 68 -23.36 -11.77 4.01
CA PHE A 68 -23.65 -13.09 3.43
C PHE A 68 -24.63 -12.96 2.29
N LEU A 69 -24.24 -13.43 1.09
CA LEU A 69 -25.00 -13.19 -0.11
C LEU A 69 -26.10 -14.24 -0.34
N GLN A 70 -27.10 -13.89 -1.16
CA GLN A 70 -28.19 -14.77 -1.58
C GLN A 70 -28.31 -14.79 -3.11
N PRO A 71 -28.62 -15.95 -3.72
CA PRO A 71 -28.73 -16.07 -5.17
C PRO A 71 -29.75 -15.09 -5.75
N GLY A 72 -29.34 -14.34 -6.78
CA GLY A 72 -30.21 -13.36 -7.45
C GLY A 72 -30.47 -12.06 -6.66
N GLN A 73 -29.82 -11.85 -5.51
CA GLN A 73 -29.93 -10.61 -4.74
C GLN A 73 -28.70 -9.72 -4.97
N ALA A 74 -28.92 -8.51 -5.51
CA ALA A 74 -27.86 -7.55 -5.82
C ALA A 74 -27.71 -6.44 -4.77
N ARG A 75 -28.61 -6.34 -3.77
CA ARG A 75 -28.66 -5.26 -2.79
C ARG A 75 -28.90 -5.82 -1.39
N TYR A 76 -28.14 -5.34 -0.43
CA TYR A 76 -28.13 -5.81 0.96
C TYR A 76 -28.18 -4.62 1.90
N GLY A 77 -29.09 -4.63 2.86
CA GLY A 77 -29.17 -3.65 3.94
C GLY A 77 -28.20 -3.98 5.07
N ILE A 78 -27.36 -3.02 5.46
CA ILE A 78 -26.43 -3.12 6.58
C ILE A 78 -26.89 -2.17 7.71
N GLY A 79 -26.98 -2.68 8.93
CA GLY A 79 -27.36 -1.93 10.13
C GLY A 79 -28.63 -2.44 10.82
N GLY A 80 -28.99 -1.81 11.94
CA GLY A 80 -30.13 -2.21 12.76
C GLY A 80 -31.45 -2.17 11.99
N GLY A 81 -32.13 -3.32 11.88
CA GLY A 81 -33.44 -3.45 11.23
C GLY A 81 -33.41 -3.99 9.79
N GLY A 82 -32.25 -4.28 9.21
CA GLY A 82 -32.15 -4.99 7.93
C GLY A 82 -32.56 -6.46 8.03
N ALA A 83 -33.24 -6.98 7.00
CA ALA A 83 -33.53 -8.42 6.88
C ALA A 83 -32.29 -9.23 6.46
N ASP A 84 -31.30 -8.54 5.88
CA ASP A 84 -30.07 -9.13 5.37
C ASP A 84 -29.08 -9.44 6.50
N GLN A 85 -28.23 -10.42 6.24
CA GLN A 85 -27.42 -11.06 7.26
C GLN A 85 -25.98 -10.57 7.13
N VAL A 86 -25.57 -9.75 8.09
CA VAL A 86 -24.27 -9.07 8.09
C VAL A 86 -23.68 -9.17 9.48
N ALA A 87 -22.44 -9.63 9.58
CA ALA A 87 -21.76 -9.87 10.86
C ALA A 87 -20.37 -9.23 10.87
N GLN A 88 -19.93 -8.72 12.03
CA GLN A 88 -18.53 -8.31 12.23
C GLN A 88 -17.63 -9.51 12.55
N ALA A 89 -18.18 -10.48 13.27
CA ALA A 89 -17.53 -11.74 13.59
C ALA A 89 -18.52 -12.89 13.43
N TYR A 90 -18.07 -14.01 12.89
CA TYR A 90 -18.87 -15.22 12.70
C TYR A 90 -18.03 -16.47 12.96
N ALA A 91 -18.68 -17.55 13.34
CA ALA A 91 -18.13 -18.89 13.39
C ALA A 91 -18.57 -19.66 12.14
N ALA A 92 -17.61 -20.26 11.41
CA ALA A 92 -17.89 -21.15 10.29
C ALA A 92 -17.64 -22.60 10.69
N THR A 93 -18.51 -23.49 10.25
CA THR A 93 -18.43 -24.94 10.47
C THR A 93 -19.12 -25.64 9.30
N VAL A 94 -19.17 -26.97 9.32
CA VAL A 94 -19.84 -27.76 8.28
C VAL A 94 -20.82 -28.74 8.88
N VAL A 95 -21.85 -29.09 8.12
CA VAL A 95 -22.79 -30.15 8.46
C VAL A 95 -22.07 -31.51 8.46
N SER A 96 -22.17 -32.26 9.56
CA SER A 96 -21.49 -33.56 9.70
C SER A 96 -22.28 -34.73 9.10
N ALA A 97 -23.60 -34.59 8.92
CA ALA A 97 -24.47 -35.60 8.33
C ALA A 97 -25.68 -34.95 7.65
N LEU A 98 -26.21 -35.58 6.60
CA LEU A 98 -27.35 -35.06 5.82
C LEU A 98 -28.49 -34.60 6.74
N ALA A 99 -28.84 -33.32 6.67
CA ALA A 99 -30.02 -32.76 7.28
C ALA A 99 -31.13 -32.68 6.22
N VAL A 100 -32.18 -33.49 6.35
CA VAL A 100 -33.30 -33.51 5.40
C VAL A 100 -34.26 -32.35 5.64
N ALA A 101 -35.05 -31.99 4.63
CA ALA A 101 -36.07 -30.95 4.74
C ALA A 101 -37.05 -31.23 5.89
N GLY A 102 -37.47 -30.18 6.59
CA GLY A 102 -38.41 -30.21 7.71
C GLY A 102 -37.77 -30.45 9.08
N VAL A 103 -36.50 -30.88 9.14
CA VAL A 103 -35.80 -31.10 10.42
C VAL A 103 -35.42 -29.75 11.05
N ALA A 104 -35.67 -29.58 12.35
CA ALA A 104 -35.35 -28.37 13.13
C ALA A 104 -34.05 -28.51 13.95
N GLN A 105 -33.13 -29.35 13.49
CA GLN A 105 -31.82 -29.57 14.10
C GLN A 105 -30.79 -29.94 13.04
N VAL A 106 -29.54 -29.55 13.25
CA VAL A 106 -28.41 -29.88 12.38
C VAL A 106 -27.25 -30.34 13.23
N THR A 107 -26.59 -31.42 12.79
CA THR A 107 -25.33 -31.87 13.40
C THR A 107 -24.17 -31.18 12.70
N VAL A 108 -23.34 -30.47 13.45
CA VAL A 108 -22.19 -29.71 12.95
C VAL A 108 -20.88 -30.34 13.40
N ALA A 109 -19.84 -30.21 12.58
CA ALA A 109 -18.50 -30.70 12.89
C ALA A 109 -17.90 -30.02 14.13
N ALA A 110 -18.20 -28.73 14.34
CA ALA A 110 -17.84 -27.96 15.53
C ALA A 110 -18.94 -26.94 15.86
N ALA A 111 -19.38 -26.91 17.12
CA ALA A 111 -20.37 -25.94 17.62
C ALA A 111 -19.73 -24.76 18.37
N ALA A 112 -18.40 -24.67 18.42
CA ALA A 112 -17.70 -23.56 19.06
C ALA A 112 -18.05 -22.22 18.37
N GLY A 113 -18.39 -21.21 19.17
CA GLY A 113 -18.81 -19.89 18.65
C GLY A 113 -20.29 -19.80 18.24
N ILE A 114 -21.05 -20.90 18.30
CA ILE A 114 -22.50 -20.92 18.07
C ILE A 114 -23.20 -21.06 19.43
N ALA A 115 -23.87 -19.99 19.89
CA ALA A 115 -24.56 -19.96 21.17
C ALA A 115 -26.08 -19.76 21.01
N VAL A 116 -26.84 -20.03 22.07
CA VAL A 116 -28.28 -19.75 22.13
C VAL A 116 -28.55 -18.28 21.81
N GLY A 117 -29.53 -18.02 20.95
CA GLY A 117 -29.85 -16.67 20.47
C GLY A 117 -29.04 -16.17 19.28
N SER A 118 -27.99 -16.89 18.85
CA SER A 118 -27.22 -16.57 17.64
C SER A 118 -28.07 -16.74 16.38
N ARG A 119 -27.79 -15.94 15.35
CA ARG A 119 -28.25 -16.18 13.99
C ARG A 119 -27.41 -17.30 13.38
N ILE A 120 -28.06 -18.23 12.67
CA ILE A 120 -27.40 -19.35 12.02
C ILE A 120 -27.86 -19.48 10.57
N GLY A 121 -26.90 -19.54 9.66
CA GLY A 121 -27.05 -19.72 8.23
C GLY A 121 -26.57 -21.11 7.81
N ILE A 122 -27.37 -21.84 7.04
CA ILE A 122 -27.02 -23.18 6.53
C ILE A 122 -27.18 -23.17 5.01
N LEU A 123 -26.12 -23.53 4.29
CA LEU A 123 -26.15 -23.65 2.84
C LEU A 123 -26.96 -24.90 2.45
N LEU A 124 -28.01 -24.71 1.64
CA LEU A 124 -28.84 -25.80 1.13
C LEU A 124 -28.28 -26.35 -0.18
N ASP A 125 -28.64 -27.59 -0.51
CA ASP A 125 -28.24 -28.23 -1.78
C ASP A 125 -28.79 -27.50 -3.02
N ALA A 126 -29.85 -26.70 -2.84
CA ALA A 126 -30.41 -25.82 -3.86
C ALA A 126 -29.61 -24.52 -4.11
N GLY A 127 -28.51 -24.29 -3.37
CA GLY A 127 -27.60 -23.15 -3.55
C GLY A 127 -27.97 -21.87 -2.81
N GLY A 128 -29.08 -21.82 -2.07
CA GLY A 128 -29.44 -20.71 -1.18
C GLY A 128 -29.00 -20.93 0.27
N MET A 129 -28.82 -19.86 1.04
CA MET A 129 -28.50 -19.96 2.46
C MET A 129 -29.75 -19.74 3.32
N PHE A 130 -30.13 -20.75 4.09
CA PHE A 130 -31.26 -20.68 5.01
C PHE A 130 -30.84 -20.08 6.34
N TRP A 131 -31.58 -19.07 6.80
CA TRP A 131 -31.30 -18.37 8.06
C TRP A 131 -32.36 -18.67 9.12
N SER A 132 -31.89 -18.98 10.34
CA SER A 132 -32.72 -19.21 11.52
C SER A 132 -32.03 -18.67 12.78
N SER A 133 -32.63 -18.88 13.95
CA SER A 133 -32.03 -18.60 15.26
C SER A 133 -31.79 -19.90 16.04
N VAL A 134 -30.72 -19.93 16.80
CA VAL A 134 -30.35 -21.08 17.65
C VAL A 134 -31.18 -21.09 18.93
N LEU A 135 -31.92 -22.17 19.17
CA LEU A 135 -32.71 -22.37 20.39
C LEU A 135 -31.89 -23.03 21.51
N SER A 136 -31.09 -24.04 21.17
CA SER A 136 -30.24 -24.76 22.09
C SER A 136 -29.09 -25.45 21.35
N VAL A 137 -28.01 -25.73 22.06
CA VAL A 137 -26.86 -26.48 21.56
C VAL A 137 -26.57 -27.62 22.52
N ALA A 138 -26.56 -28.85 22.02
CA ALA A 138 -26.25 -30.04 22.80
C ALA A 138 -25.14 -30.83 22.10
N GLY A 139 -23.92 -30.74 22.63
CA GLY A 139 -22.74 -31.31 21.97
C GLY A 139 -22.55 -30.70 20.57
N GLY A 140 -22.48 -31.55 19.54
CA GLY A 140 -22.38 -31.14 18.13
C GLY A 140 -23.73 -30.89 17.44
N THR A 141 -24.86 -30.99 18.15
CA THR A 141 -26.19 -30.78 17.56
C THR A 141 -26.72 -29.40 17.91
N VAL A 142 -27.08 -28.62 16.89
CA VAL A 142 -27.68 -27.29 17.02
C VAL A 142 -29.17 -27.37 16.71
N TYR A 143 -30.01 -26.92 17.64
CA TYR A 143 -31.46 -26.88 17.48
C TYR A 143 -31.91 -25.50 16.97
N LEU A 144 -32.74 -25.50 15.93
CA LEU A 144 -33.16 -24.31 15.18
C LEU A 144 -34.58 -23.91 15.57
N ALA A 145 -34.88 -22.61 15.47
CA ALA A 145 -36.23 -22.10 15.68
C ALA A 145 -37.21 -22.48 14.55
N SER A 146 -36.70 -22.82 13.37
CA SER A 146 -37.47 -23.22 12.20
C SER A 146 -36.82 -24.42 11.50
N GLY A 147 -37.64 -25.32 10.96
CA GLY A 147 -37.16 -26.47 10.19
C GLY A 147 -36.56 -26.07 8.85
N LEU A 148 -35.60 -26.84 8.34
CA LEU A 148 -34.95 -26.56 7.06
C LEU A 148 -35.97 -26.64 5.90
N PRO A 149 -35.99 -25.68 4.98
CA PRO A 149 -36.90 -25.71 3.83
C PRO A 149 -36.46 -26.68 2.72
N GLY A 150 -35.20 -27.15 2.74
CA GLY A 150 -34.64 -28.10 1.80
C GLY A 150 -33.50 -28.91 2.45
N PRO A 151 -33.01 -29.97 1.80
CA PRO A 151 -31.89 -30.75 2.34
C PRO A 151 -30.57 -29.95 2.34
N ALA A 152 -29.73 -30.24 3.33
CA ALA A 152 -28.34 -29.80 3.41
C ALA A 152 -27.44 -31.03 3.58
N SER A 153 -26.64 -31.32 2.55
CA SER A 153 -25.73 -32.46 2.50
C SER A 153 -24.56 -32.33 3.48
N ALA A 154 -23.93 -33.46 3.83
CA ALA A 154 -22.72 -33.45 4.63
C ALA A 154 -21.62 -32.65 3.94
N GLY A 155 -20.92 -31.79 4.69
CA GLY A 155 -19.96 -30.82 4.15
C GLY A 155 -20.59 -29.47 3.75
N ALA A 156 -21.91 -29.30 3.83
CA ALA A 156 -22.55 -28.00 3.63
C ALA A 156 -22.06 -26.98 4.67
N VAL A 157 -21.82 -25.75 4.23
CA VAL A 157 -21.34 -24.65 5.08
C VAL A 157 -22.42 -24.24 6.06
N VAL A 158 -22.02 -24.03 7.32
CA VAL A 158 -22.85 -23.48 8.39
C VAL A 158 -22.13 -22.29 9.00
N ILE A 159 -22.84 -21.17 9.12
CA ILE A 159 -22.34 -19.91 9.68
C ILE A 159 -23.17 -19.56 10.90
N GLY A 160 -22.54 -19.24 12.03
CA GLY A 160 -23.20 -18.72 13.22
C GLY A 160 -22.64 -17.37 13.64
N TYR A 161 -23.49 -16.40 13.99
CA TYR A 161 -23.04 -15.14 14.55
C TYR A 161 -24.04 -14.57 15.56
N GLY A 162 -23.54 -13.72 16.47
CA GLY A 162 -24.36 -13.11 17.53
C GLY A 162 -25.18 -11.92 17.02
N ALA A 163 -24.66 -10.72 17.23
CA ALA A 163 -25.31 -9.47 16.83
C ALA A 163 -24.99 -9.10 15.37
N PRO A 164 -25.94 -8.47 14.64
CA PRO A 164 -25.67 -7.93 13.31
C PRO A 164 -24.67 -6.77 13.37
N CYS A 165 -23.95 -6.56 12.27
CA CYS A 165 -23.04 -5.43 12.12
C CYS A 165 -23.79 -4.09 12.20
N ALA A 166 -23.24 -3.13 12.95
CA ALA A 166 -23.73 -1.75 12.95
C ALA A 166 -23.56 -1.11 11.57
N ARG A 167 -24.40 -0.12 11.24
CA ARG A 167 -24.35 0.55 9.93
C ARG A 167 -22.99 1.24 9.73
N PRO A 168 -22.19 0.87 8.72
CA PRO A 168 -20.92 1.53 8.44
C PRO A 168 -21.10 2.97 7.95
N LEU A 169 -20.14 3.85 8.28
CA LEU A 169 -20.10 5.21 7.74
C LEU A 169 -19.56 5.21 6.31
N LYS A 170 -18.50 4.43 6.09
CA LYS A 170 -17.81 4.28 4.81
C LYS A 170 -17.22 2.89 4.72
N ILE A 171 -17.23 2.32 3.53
CA ILE A 171 -16.52 1.08 3.21
C ILE A 171 -15.27 1.46 2.40
N VAL A 172 -14.11 1.09 2.91
CA VAL A 172 -12.79 1.42 2.32
C VAL A 172 -12.41 0.40 1.27
N GLY A 173 -12.63 -0.88 1.54
CA GLY A 173 -12.33 -1.99 0.64
C GLY A 173 -13.28 -3.16 0.85
N ALA A 174 -13.41 -4.03 -0.16
CA ALA A 174 -14.19 -5.25 -0.07
C ALA A 174 -13.55 -6.39 -0.86
N ARG A 175 -13.76 -7.61 -0.40
CA ARG A 175 -13.27 -8.87 -0.96
C ARG A 175 -14.40 -9.90 -0.97
N ALA A 176 -14.61 -10.57 -2.09
CA ALA A 176 -15.48 -11.73 -2.15
C ALA A 176 -14.76 -12.93 -1.51
N VAL A 177 -15.46 -13.65 -0.65
CA VAL A 177 -14.95 -14.81 0.08
C VAL A 177 -15.79 -16.01 -0.32
N ASP A 178 -15.14 -17.07 -0.79
CA ASP A 178 -15.79 -18.38 -0.92
C ASP A 178 -15.85 -19.04 0.46
N LEU A 179 -17.06 -19.19 1.02
CA LEU A 179 -17.26 -19.70 2.39
C LEU A 179 -16.83 -21.16 2.58
N ALA A 180 -16.63 -21.93 1.51
CA ALA A 180 -16.19 -23.32 1.60
C ALA A 180 -14.65 -23.46 1.54
N THR A 181 -13.97 -22.63 0.74
CA THR A 181 -12.52 -22.71 0.52
C THR A 181 -11.73 -21.64 1.27
N GLY A 182 -12.39 -20.56 1.70
CA GLY A 182 -11.75 -19.38 2.29
C GLY A 182 -10.97 -18.52 1.30
N VAL A 183 -11.04 -18.82 -0.01
CA VAL A 183 -10.36 -18.01 -1.03
C VAL A 183 -11.00 -16.63 -1.12
N GLU A 184 -10.15 -15.60 -1.05
CA GLU A 184 -10.56 -14.21 -1.13
C GLU A 184 -10.17 -13.59 -2.47
N THR A 185 -11.09 -12.85 -3.09
CA THR A 185 -10.87 -12.11 -4.35
C THR A 185 -11.24 -10.64 -4.14
N PRO A 186 -10.36 -9.68 -4.45
CA PRO A 186 -10.67 -8.27 -4.25
C PRO A 186 -11.82 -7.82 -5.17
N LEU A 187 -12.71 -6.98 -4.63
CA LEU A 187 -13.79 -6.35 -5.39
C LEU A 187 -13.41 -4.92 -5.76
N VAL A 188 -13.85 -4.48 -6.94
CA VAL A 188 -13.60 -3.12 -7.42
C VAL A 188 -14.71 -2.17 -6.92
N PRO A 189 -14.39 -1.06 -6.24
CA PRO A 189 -15.39 -0.08 -5.83
C PRO A 189 -15.92 0.68 -7.05
N MET A 190 -17.21 1.00 -7.03
CA MET A 190 -17.91 1.71 -8.10
C MET A 190 -18.65 2.95 -7.56
N SER A 191 -18.80 3.98 -8.39
CA SER A 191 -19.60 5.16 -8.04
C SER A 191 -21.11 4.87 -8.14
N ARG A 192 -21.92 5.72 -7.49
CA ARG A 192 -23.39 5.62 -7.57
C ARG A 192 -23.89 5.67 -9.02
N LEU A 193 -23.32 6.57 -9.84
CA LEU A 193 -23.75 6.81 -11.22
C LEU A 193 -23.39 5.63 -12.12
N ASP A 194 -22.17 5.12 -11.99
CA ASP A 194 -21.70 3.96 -12.76
C ASP A 194 -22.54 2.73 -12.43
N TYR A 195 -22.80 2.48 -11.14
CA TYR A 195 -23.65 1.37 -10.72
C TYR A 195 -25.09 1.54 -11.22
N ALA A 196 -25.61 2.77 -11.28
CA ALA A 196 -26.92 3.05 -11.84
C ALA A 196 -27.00 2.71 -13.34
N ASN A 197 -25.96 3.04 -14.10
CA ASN A 197 -25.85 2.85 -15.56
C ASN A 197 -25.66 1.39 -16.00
N LEU A 198 -25.28 0.48 -15.09
CA LEU A 198 -25.18 -0.95 -15.41
C LEU A 198 -26.56 -1.56 -15.76
N SER A 199 -26.64 -2.25 -16.89
CA SER A 199 -27.77 -3.11 -17.26
C SER A 199 -27.57 -4.54 -16.75
N GLY A 200 -28.66 -5.27 -16.48
CA GLY A 200 -28.57 -6.70 -16.14
C GLY A 200 -27.98 -7.00 -14.76
N LYS A 201 -28.32 -6.20 -13.74
CA LYS A 201 -27.73 -6.32 -12.38
C LYS A 201 -27.98 -7.66 -11.69
N VAL A 202 -29.07 -8.33 -12.05
CA VAL A 202 -29.54 -9.58 -11.41
C VAL A 202 -29.37 -10.80 -12.33
N SER A 203 -29.29 -10.59 -13.65
CA SER A 203 -29.23 -11.67 -14.63
C SER A 203 -28.39 -11.28 -15.85
N PRO A 204 -27.46 -12.15 -16.30
CA PRO A 204 -27.10 -13.45 -15.72
C PRO A 204 -26.37 -13.31 -14.37
N GLY A 205 -26.62 -14.25 -13.45
CA GLY A 205 -25.91 -14.32 -12.17
C GLY A 205 -24.45 -14.76 -12.35
N GLY A 206 -23.56 -14.33 -11.47
CA GLY A 206 -22.13 -14.64 -11.53
C GLY A 206 -21.41 -14.29 -10.23
N ALA A 207 -20.10 -14.58 -10.16
CA ALA A 207 -19.30 -14.17 -9.03
C ALA A 207 -19.23 -12.63 -8.96
N PRO A 208 -19.53 -12.00 -7.80
CA PRO A 208 -19.39 -10.56 -7.64
C PRO A 208 -17.97 -10.11 -7.94
N THR A 209 -17.82 -9.04 -8.72
CA THR A 209 -16.52 -8.43 -9.05
C THR A 209 -16.46 -6.96 -8.65
N GLN A 210 -17.62 -6.32 -8.49
CA GLN A 210 -17.75 -4.90 -8.23
C GLN A 210 -18.75 -4.65 -7.10
N TYR A 211 -18.56 -3.56 -6.38
CA TYR A 211 -19.49 -3.15 -5.32
C TYR A 211 -19.70 -1.64 -5.24
N PHE A 212 -20.83 -1.25 -4.67
CA PHE A 212 -21.18 0.13 -4.36
C PHE A 212 -21.85 0.19 -2.99
N TYR A 213 -21.47 1.16 -2.16
CA TYR A 213 -22.07 1.37 -0.84
C TYR A 213 -22.73 2.75 -0.75
N ASP A 214 -23.99 2.77 -0.31
CA ASP A 214 -24.77 3.99 -0.07
C ASP A 214 -25.18 4.10 1.40
N PRO A 215 -24.58 5.00 2.19
CA PRO A 215 -25.00 5.21 3.58
C PRO A 215 -26.34 6.01 3.62
N GLN A 216 -27.43 5.38 4.05
CA GLN A 216 -28.72 6.06 4.29
C GLN A 216 -28.98 6.26 5.78
N LEU A 217 -29.81 7.22 6.16
CA LEU A 217 -29.98 7.69 7.55
C LEU A 217 -30.20 6.60 8.62
N GLY A 218 -30.93 5.53 8.30
CA GLY A 218 -31.20 4.40 9.21
C GLY A 218 -30.44 3.11 8.91
N SER A 219 -30.04 2.87 7.66
CA SER A 219 -29.33 1.68 7.21
C SER A 219 -28.45 1.99 5.99
N GLY A 220 -27.39 1.23 5.79
CA GLY A 220 -26.54 1.32 4.60
C GLY A 220 -27.00 0.33 3.54
N ILE A 221 -26.97 0.69 2.26
CA ILE A 221 -27.23 -0.25 1.17
C ILE A 221 -25.91 -0.65 0.52
N PHE A 222 -25.55 -1.92 0.66
CA PHE A 222 -24.44 -2.54 -0.04
C PHE A 222 -24.94 -3.22 -1.30
N SER A 223 -24.42 -2.80 -2.45
CA SER A 223 -24.81 -3.32 -3.75
C SER A 223 -23.64 -4.03 -4.42
N VAL A 224 -23.91 -5.17 -5.05
CA VAL A 224 -22.89 -6.00 -5.73
C VAL A 224 -23.23 -6.19 -7.21
N TYR A 225 -22.21 -6.36 -8.04
CA TYR A 225 -22.36 -6.71 -9.44
C TYR A 225 -21.28 -7.70 -9.91
N PRO A 226 -21.65 -8.73 -10.71
CA PRO A 226 -23.02 -9.23 -10.93
C PRO A 226 -23.65 -9.78 -9.63
N ALA A 227 -24.97 -9.96 -9.61
CA ALA A 227 -25.63 -10.67 -8.51
C ALA A 227 -25.09 -12.11 -8.43
N PRO A 228 -24.88 -12.64 -7.22
CA PRO A 228 -24.34 -13.98 -7.01
C PRO A 228 -25.28 -15.05 -7.57
N LEU A 229 -24.68 -16.13 -8.08
CA LEU A 229 -25.41 -17.30 -8.57
C LEU A 229 -25.83 -18.25 -7.45
N ASP A 230 -25.09 -18.25 -6.34
CA ASP A 230 -25.31 -19.06 -5.14
C ASP A 230 -25.01 -18.25 -3.87
N ALA A 231 -25.41 -18.78 -2.71
CA ALA A 231 -25.11 -18.20 -1.40
C ALA A 231 -23.77 -18.69 -0.82
N ARG A 232 -22.92 -19.32 -1.63
CA ARG A 232 -21.59 -19.78 -1.21
C ARG A 232 -20.59 -18.62 -1.14
N ALA A 233 -20.83 -17.56 -1.92
CA ALA A 233 -20.09 -16.32 -1.84
C ALA A 233 -20.57 -15.44 -0.68
N ALA A 234 -19.63 -14.91 0.09
CA ALA A 234 -19.83 -13.79 1.00
C ALA A 234 -18.96 -12.61 0.57
N VAL A 235 -19.21 -11.41 1.10
CA VAL A 235 -18.36 -10.24 0.89
C VAL A 235 -17.85 -9.75 2.22
N ALA A 236 -16.56 -9.92 2.48
CA ALA A 236 -15.87 -9.28 3.58
C ALA A 236 -15.48 -7.86 3.17
N PHE A 237 -15.66 -6.89 4.05
CA PHE A 237 -15.41 -5.49 3.78
C PHE A 237 -14.76 -4.82 4.98
N THR A 238 -13.80 -3.93 4.70
CA THR A 238 -13.16 -3.07 5.70
C THR A 238 -13.91 -1.76 5.73
N CYS A 239 -14.37 -1.33 6.90
CA CYS A 239 -15.23 -0.18 7.03
C CYS A 239 -14.95 0.66 8.28
N GLN A 240 -15.31 1.94 8.19
CA GLN A 240 -15.36 2.82 9.34
C GLN A 240 -16.69 2.63 10.06
N LEU A 241 -16.62 2.13 11.29
CA LEU A 241 -17.80 1.97 12.14
C LEU A 241 -18.16 3.28 12.84
N PRO A 242 -19.44 3.53 13.13
CA PRO A 242 -19.84 4.67 13.94
C PRO A 242 -19.32 4.48 15.36
N LEU A 243 -18.78 5.55 15.95
CA LEU A 243 -18.38 5.54 17.36
C LEU A 243 -19.62 5.34 18.23
N GLN A 244 -19.54 4.42 19.19
CA GLN A 244 -20.67 4.15 20.09
C GLN A 244 -20.98 5.38 20.97
N ASP A 245 -22.26 5.60 21.23
CA ASP A 245 -22.71 6.52 22.26
C ASP A 245 -22.54 5.89 23.64
N VAL A 246 -22.40 6.75 24.65
CA VAL A 246 -22.31 6.33 26.05
C VAL A 246 -23.70 6.33 26.66
N GLY A 247 -24.13 5.20 27.21
CA GLY A 247 -25.44 5.02 27.84
C GLY A 247 -25.45 5.19 29.36
N GLY A 248 -24.31 4.99 30.04
CA GLY A 248 -24.21 4.96 31.49
C GLY A 248 -22.84 5.40 32.05
N ALA A 249 -22.80 5.67 33.35
CA ALA A 249 -21.63 6.22 34.03
C ALA A 249 -20.40 5.31 34.07
N ALA A 250 -20.60 3.98 33.98
CA ALA A 250 -19.55 2.98 33.94
C ALA A 250 -19.09 2.64 32.52
N ASP A 251 -19.84 3.09 31.50
CA ASP A 251 -19.50 2.82 30.11
C ASP A 251 -18.21 3.55 29.74
N GLN A 252 -17.40 2.89 28.94
CA GLN A 252 -16.14 3.43 28.43
C GLN A 252 -16.39 4.12 27.09
N ALA A 253 -15.64 5.19 26.84
CA ALA A 253 -15.67 5.84 25.53
C ALA A 253 -15.02 4.92 24.47
N ASP A 254 -15.62 4.88 23.28
CA ASP A 254 -15.17 4.08 22.12
C ASP A 254 -13.96 4.75 21.42
N VAL A 255 -12.91 5.06 22.19
CA VAL A 255 -11.67 5.67 21.73
C VAL A 255 -10.46 5.03 22.45
N PRO A 256 -9.27 5.01 21.83
CA PRO A 256 -8.06 4.51 22.48
C PRO A 256 -7.70 5.35 23.71
N GLN A 257 -6.99 4.75 24.68
CA GLN A 257 -6.66 5.39 25.96
C GLN A 257 -5.89 6.72 25.81
N GLU A 258 -5.13 6.88 24.72
CA GLU A 258 -4.35 8.07 24.37
C GLU A 258 -5.25 9.29 24.08
N TRP A 259 -6.48 9.03 23.61
CA TRP A 259 -7.46 10.05 23.24
C TRP A 259 -8.21 10.62 24.45
N ILE A 260 -8.16 9.94 25.59
CA ILE A 260 -8.93 10.30 26.79
C ILE A 260 -8.56 11.71 27.29
N SER A 261 -7.27 12.09 27.22
CA SER A 261 -6.88 13.45 27.61
C SER A 261 -7.38 14.51 26.63
N ALA A 262 -7.43 14.22 25.33
CA ALA A 262 -7.97 15.15 24.35
C ALA A 262 -9.49 15.29 24.53
N LEU A 263 -10.20 14.17 24.71
CA LEU A 263 -11.65 14.13 24.89
C LEU A 263 -12.10 14.91 26.13
N ARG A 264 -11.39 14.74 27.25
CA ARG A 264 -11.67 15.49 28.49
C ARG A 264 -11.52 17.00 28.33
N PHE A 265 -10.48 17.46 27.63
CA PHE A 265 -10.24 18.90 27.44
C PHE A 265 -11.19 19.50 26.39
N ALA A 266 -11.54 18.74 25.36
CA ALA A 266 -12.54 19.16 24.38
C ALA A 266 -13.93 19.27 25.03
N LEU A 267 -14.34 18.31 25.87
CA LEU A 267 -15.59 18.40 26.64
C LEU A 267 -15.59 19.62 27.57
N ALA A 268 -14.46 19.94 28.22
CA ALA A 268 -14.36 21.13 29.05
C ALA A 268 -14.57 22.44 28.25
N VAL A 269 -14.09 22.49 27.00
CA VAL A 269 -14.31 23.65 26.11
C VAL A 269 -15.78 23.76 25.67
N GLU A 270 -16.44 22.64 25.37
CA GLU A 270 -17.86 22.62 25.01
C GLU A 270 -18.77 23.06 26.18
N LEU A 271 -18.45 22.64 27.42
CA LEU A 271 -19.24 22.98 28.60
C LEU A 271 -18.95 24.40 29.14
N ALA A 272 -17.76 24.95 28.90
CA ALA A 272 -17.33 26.21 29.51
C ALA A 272 -18.28 27.42 29.31
N PRO A 273 -18.94 27.61 28.14
CA PRO A 273 -19.92 28.70 27.94
C PRO A 273 -21.18 28.57 28.80
N GLU A 274 -21.56 27.35 29.22
CA GLU A 274 -22.78 27.11 30.01
C GLU A 274 -22.56 27.36 31.52
N TYR A 275 -21.31 27.29 31.99
CA TYR A 275 -20.93 27.42 33.41
C TYR A 275 -20.20 28.73 33.73
N ASP A 276 -20.40 29.78 32.93
CA ASP A 276 -19.82 31.12 33.12
C ASP A 276 -18.29 31.10 33.38
N CYS A 277 -17.56 30.24 32.65
CA CYS A 277 -16.11 30.12 32.81
C CYS A 277 -15.41 31.47 32.51
N PRO A 278 -14.47 31.94 33.37
CA PRO A 278 -13.75 33.19 33.13
C PRO A 278 -13.03 33.21 31.76
N PRO A 279 -13.08 34.31 30.99
CA PRO A 279 -12.51 34.37 29.63
C PRO A 279 -11.02 33.98 29.55
N PRO A 280 -10.13 34.38 30.48
CA PRO A 280 -8.72 33.96 30.43
C PRO A 280 -8.53 32.44 30.59
N ARG A 281 -9.40 31.79 31.38
CA ARG A 281 -9.37 30.35 31.60
C ARG A 281 -9.91 29.61 30.37
N PHE A 282 -10.95 30.14 29.74
CA PHE A 282 -11.52 29.58 28.52
C PHE A 282 -10.51 29.55 27.36
N GLU A 283 -9.80 30.65 27.11
CA GLU A 283 -8.77 30.71 26.06
C GLU A 283 -7.62 29.73 26.32
N MET A 284 -7.19 29.58 27.58
CA MET A 284 -6.19 28.59 27.98
C MET A 284 -6.66 27.16 27.73
N LEU A 285 -7.89 26.81 28.11
CA LEU A 285 -8.46 25.49 27.87
C LEU A 285 -8.59 25.17 26.39
N LYS A 286 -8.99 26.16 25.57
CA LYS A 286 -9.07 26.04 24.12
C LYS A 286 -7.71 25.78 23.48
N ALA A 287 -6.67 26.49 23.90
CA ALA A 287 -5.31 26.25 23.42
C ALA A 287 -4.81 24.84 23.79
N MET A 288 -5.03 24.40 25.03
CA MET A 288 -4.64 23.06 25.48
C MET A 288 -5.42 21.94 24.79
N ALA A 289 -6.72 22.14 24.54
CA ALA A 289 -7.54 21.18 23.81
C ALA A 289 -7.03 21.02 22.37
N ALA A 290 -6.70 22.13 21.69
CA ALA A 290 -6.16 22.10 20.34
C ALA A 290 -4.79 21.40 20.25
N GLU A 291 -3.89 21.66 21.21
CA GLU A 291 -2.58 21.00 21.27
C GLU A 291 -2.74 19.49 21.48
N LYS A 292 -3.55 19.08 22.47
CA LYS A 292 -3.80 17.67 22.77
C LYS A 292 -4.43 16.94 21.59
N PHE A 293 -5.39 17.56 20.91
CA PHE A 293 -6.01 17.01 19.70
C PHE A 293 -5.00 16.89 18.56
N ALA A 294 -4.16 17.89 18.32
CA ALA A 294 -3.16 17.87 17.25
C ALA A 294 -2.12 16.75 17.43
N VAL A 295 -1.75 16.43 18.67
CA VAL A 295 -0.84 15.31 18.96
C VAL A 295 -1.50 13.98 18.60
N VAL A 296 -2.73 13.73 19.09
CA VAL A 296 -3.40 12.44 18.84
C VAL A 296 -3.84 12.28 17.38
N ALA A 297 -4.22 13.35 16.70
CA ALA A 297 -4.59 13.32 15.29
C ALA A 297 -3.42 12.97 14.34
N GLN A 298 -2.16 13.11 14.78
CA GLN A 298 -1.01 12.64 13.99
C GLN A 298 -0.88 11.11 13.99
N TRP A 299 -1.32 10.44 15.06
CA TRP A 299 -1.35 8.98 15.15
C TRP A 299 -2.45 8.35 14.29
N ASP A 300 -3.42 9.17 13.89
CA ASP A 300 -4.56 8.76 13.07
C ASP A 300 -4.31 8.89 11.56
N ARG A 301 -3.09 9.24 11.14
CA ARG A 301 -2.75 9.04 9.73
C ARG A 301 -2.42 7.57 9.56
N GLU A 302 -3.22 6.86 8.75
CA GLU A 302 -2.76 5.61 8.17
C GLU A 302 -1.39 5.91 7.55
N PRO A 303 -0.32 5.17 7.88
CA PRO A 303 0.80 5.07 6.99
C PRO A 303 0.27 4.30 5.78
N GLU A 304 -0.52 4.98 4.94
CA GLU A 304 -0.75 4.50 3.61
C GLU A 304 0.65 4.31 3.05
N GLY A 305 1.00 3.04 2.80
CA GLY A 305 2.09 2.68 1.90
C GLY A 305 1.67 3.13 0.51
N THR A 306 1.56 4.43 0.31
CA THR A 306 1.24 5.02 -0.97
C THR A 306 2.55 4.96 -1.75
N ALA A 307 2.59 3.96 -2.62
CA ALA A 307 3.41 3.86 -3.82
C ALA A 307 4.30 5.08 -4.05
N THR A 308 5.62 4.85 -3.99
CA THR A 308 6.64 5.40 -4.89
C THR A 308 6.06 6.44 -5.86
N GLY A 309 5.96 7.67 -5.38
CA GLY A 309 5.43 8.82 -6.11
C GLY A 309 6.40 9.98 -5.91
N PRO A 310 6.82 10.67 -6.99
CA PRO A 310 7.79 11.75 -6.91
C PRO A 310 7.19 12.97 -6.18
N PHE A 311 8.03 13.64 -5.39
CA PHE A 311 7.80 14.84 -4.57
C PHE A 311 6.54 15.69 -4.84
N GLY A 312 5.81 16.06 -3.79
CA GLY A 312 4.64 16.96 -3.87
C GLY A 312 4.95 18.48 -3.96
N GLN A 313 6.21 18.92 -3.94
CA GLN A 313 6.57 20.34 -4.01
C GLN A 313 7.70 20.63 -5.03
N PRO A 314 7.59 21.72 -5.83
CA PRO A 314 8.65 22.09 -6.76
C PRO A 314 9.93 22.54 -6.02
N VAL A 315 11.10 22.27 -6.62
CA VAL A 315 12.45 22.62 -6.08
C VAL A 315 12.55 24.07 -5.59
N TYR A 316 11.85 25.00 -6.25
CA TYR A 316 11.78 26.40 -5.83
C TYR A 316 11.33 26.61 -4.37
N ARG A 317 10.32 25.87 -3.89
CA ARG A 317 9.81 26.00 -2.51
C ARG A 317 10.82 25.50 -1.49
N MET A 318 11.58 24.46 -1.83
CA MET A 318 12.66 23.92 -1.01
C MET A 318 13.83 24.91 -0.91
N ILE A 319 14.28 25.46 -2.04
CA ILE A 319 15.35 26.47 -2.09
C ILE A 319 14.96 27.72 -1.30
N ALA A 320 13.74 28.23 -1.50
CA ALA A 320 13.25 29.37 -0.74
C ALA A 320 13.19 29.08 0.77
N GLY A 321 12.83 27.84 1.15
CA GLY A 321 12.86 27.39 2.53
C GLY A 321 14.27 27.31 3.13
N ALA A 322 15.27 26.91 2.35
CA ALA A 322 16.67 26.83 2.78
C ALA A 322 17.32 28.21 2.90
N LEU A 323 17.06 29.11 1.95
CA LEU A 323 17.53 30.51 1.98
C LEU A 323 17.00 31.28 3.20
N ARG A 324 15.78 30.96 3.66
CA ARG A 324 15.22 31.49 4.91
C ARG A 324 15.92 30.92 6.15
N LEU A 325 16.28 29.64 6.13
CA LEU A 325 16.97 28.99 7.25
C LEU A 325 18.41 29.49 7.41
N CYS A 326 19.12 29.77 6.32
CA CYS A 326 20.47 30.33 6.39
C CYS A 326 20.49 31.86 6.68
N GLY A 327 19.32 32.51 6.67
CA GLY A 327 19.17 33.94 6.96
C GLY A 327 19.44 34.85 5.76
N ALA A 328 19.60 34.31 4.55
CA ALA A 328 19.83 35.08 3.33
C ALA A 328 18.58 35.85 2.85
N VAL A 329 17.38 35.41 3.26
CA VAL A 329 16.09 36.01 2.88
C VAL A 329 15.16 36.04 4.09
N GLY A 330 14.42 37.15 4.27
CA GLY A 330 13.47 37.28 5.39
C GLY A 330 12.29 36.27 5.34
N PRO A 331 11.57 36.03 6.45
CA PRO A 331 10.50 35.02 6.54
C PRO A 331 9.35 35.21 5.53
N GLN A 332 9.12 36.46 5.10
CA GLN A 332 8.06 36.86 4.17
C GLN A 332 8.60 37.38 2.83
N GLU A 333 9.92 37.41 2.65
CA GLU A 333 10.54 37.97 1.46
C GLU A 333 10.64 36.90 0.35
N VAL A 334 10.51 37.35 -0.90
CA VAL A 334 10.66 36.53 -2.10
C VAL A 334 12.14 36.57 -2.53
N PRO A 335 12.83 35.42 -2.64
CA PRO A 335 14.24 35.39 -3.04
C PRO A 335 14.47 36.01 -4.43
N ARG A 336 15.56 36.77 -4.59
CA ARG A 336 15.99 37.29 -5.90
C ARG A 336 16.48 36.15 -6.78
N LEU A 337 16.28 36.26 -8.10
CA LEU A 337 16.59 35.20 -9.07
C LEU A 337 18.04 34.68 -8.98
N GLY A 338 19.03 35.57 -8.88
CA GLY A 338 20.44 35.15 -8.77
C GLY A 338 20.78 34.35 -7.51
N LEU A 339 20.07 34.55 -6.39
CA LEU A 339 20.22 33.73 -5.18
C LEU A 339 19.66 32.32 -5.39
N VAL A 340 18.56 32.22 -6.14
CA VAL A 340 17.92 30.95 -6.46
C VAL A 340 18.78 30.14 -7.43
N GLU A 341 19.40 30.78 -8.42
CA GLU A 341 20.30 30.13 -9.38
C GLU A 341 21.56 29.55 -8.72
N ASN A 342 22.21 30.33 -7.84
CA ASN A 342 23.36 29.85 -7.06
C ASN A 342 22.96 28.71 -6.12
N ALA A 343 21.85 28.86 -5.40
CA ALA A 343 21.35 27.81 -4.51
C ALA A 343 20.96 26.52 -5.26
N PHE A 344 20.45 26.64 -6.49
CA PHE A 344 20.14 25.51 -7.36
C PHE A 344 21.40 24.77 -7.80
N ALA A 345 22.48 25.48 -8.12
CA ALA A 345 23.78 24.86 -8.43
C ALA A 345 24.34 24.09 -7.21
N SER A 346 24.31 24.70 -6.02
CA SER A 346 24.77 24.06 -4.78
C SER A 346 23.91 22.85 -4.39
N LEU A 347 22.60 22.89 -4.63
CA LEU A 347 21.70 21.76 -4.42
C LEU A 347 22.06 20.57 -5.32
N ASN A 348 22.29 20.82 -6.62
CA ASN A 348 22.71 19.76 -7.55
C ASN A 348 24.06 19.15 -7.14
N ALA A 349 25.02 19.97 -6.71
CA ALA A 349 26.32 19.50 -6.21
C ALA A 349 26.19 18.68 -4.92
N MET A 350 25.32 19.10 -3.98
CA MET A 350 25.03 18.37 -2.75
C MET A 350 24.42 17.00 -3.03
N VAL A 351 23.43 16.91 -3.92
CA VAL A 351 22.81 15.64 -4.32
C VAL A 351 23.83 14.70 -4.95
N GLN A 352 24.72 15.21 -5.81
CA GLN A 352 25.81 14.42 -6.38
C GLN A 352 26.82 13.95 -5.31
N ALA A 353 27.09 14.75 -4.27
CA ALA A 353 27.95 14.35 -3.16
C ALA A 353 27.29 13.25 -2.30
N TRP A 354 25.98 13.33 -2.08
CA TRP A 354 25.21 12.28 -1.40
C TRP A 354 25.14 11.00 -2.23
N GLN A 355 25.09 11.13 -3.55
CA GLN A 355 25.23 9.99 -4.44
C GLN A 355 26.59 9.29 -4.27
N ALA A 356 27.67 10.04 -4.06
CA ALA A 356 28.97 9.44 -3.80
C ALA A 356 29.06 8.75 -2.43
N SER A 357 28.28 9.16 -1.43
CA SER A 357 28.31 8.60 -0.08
C SER A 357 27.53 7.29 0.10
N GLY A 358 26.78 6.85 -0.92
CA GLY A 358 26.15 5.53 -0.95
C GLY A 358 24.67 5.49 -0.53
N ILE A 359 23.99 6.63 -0.50
CA ILE A 359 22.58 6.75 -0.13
C ILE A 359 21.69 6.43 -1.35
N HIS A 360 21.19 5.18 -1.49
CA HIS A 360 20.62 4.69 -2.77
C HIS A 360 19.53 3.60 -2.69
N VAL A 361 19.05 3.15 -1.53
CA VAL A 361 18.20 1.94 -1.48
C VAL A 361 16.86 2.13 -2.20
N TRP A 362 16.25 3.33 -2.14
CA TRP A 362 15.04 3.64 -2.91
C TRP A 362 15.29 3.85 -4.41
N ALA A 363 16.56 3.86 -4.83
CA ALA A 363 16.98 3.97 -6.22
C ALA A 363 17.34 2.59 -6.82
N GLU A 364 17.04 1.50 -6.11
CA GLU A 364 17.16 0.14 -6.64
C GLU A 364 15.96 -0.20 -7.52
N GLU A 365 16.25 -0.60 -8.76
CA GLU A 365 15.23 -1.05 -9.71
C GLU A 365 15.70 -2.32 -10.43
N ASP A 366 14.74 -3.19 -10.74
CA ASP A 366 15.03 -4.40 -11.50
C ASP A 366 15.08 -4.10 -12.99
N CYS A 367 16.18 -4.51 -13.64
CA CYS A 367 16.45 -4.28 -15.05
C CYS A 367 16.73 -5.60 -15.77
N THR A 368 16.14 -5.81 -16.94
CA THR A 368 16.30 -7.02 -17.74
C THR A 368 17.29 -6.77 -18.87
N LEU A 369 18.41 -7.50 -18.86
CA LEU A 369 19.37 -7.62 -19.96
C LEU A 369 19.04 -8.88 -20.78
N PHE A 370 18.82 -8.72 -22.07
CA PHE A 370 18.53 -9.84 -22.97
C PHE A 370 19.84 -10.48 -23.47
N LEU A 371 20.03 -11.78 -23.22
CA LEU A 371 21.25 -12.47 -23.60
C LEU A 371 21.27 -12.81 -25.09
N GLN A 372 22.46 -12.72 -25.68
CA GLN A 372 22.75 -13.13 -27.05
C GLN A 372 23.71 -14.32 -27.05
N PRO A 373 23.52 -15.30 -27.96
CA PRO A 373 24.41 -16.46 -28.06
C PRO A 373 25.87 -16.04 -28.26
N GLY A 374 26.77 -16.58 -27.43
CA GLY A 374 28.22 -16.33 -27.49
C GLY A 374 28.69 -14.98 -26.96
N GLN A 375 27.80 -14.06 -26.60
CA GLN A 375 28.17 -12.74 -26.08
C GLN A 375 28.39 -12.77 -24.56
N VAL A 376 29.62 -12.44 -24.15
CA VAL A 376 30.06 -12.45 -22.74
C VAL A 376 30.18 -11.07 -22.11
N ARG A 377 30.09 -10.02 -22.92
CA ARG A 377 30.26 -8.62 -22.53
C ARG A 377 29.07 -7.82 -23.06
N TYR A 378 28.40 -7.11 -22.17
CA TYR A 378 27.24 -6.27 -22.47
C TYR A 378 27.47 -4.86 -21.96
N LEU A 379 27.11 -3.86 -22.76
CA LEU A 379 27.18 -2.45 -22.43
C LEU A 379 25.82 -1.99 -21.86
N ILE A 380 25.86 -1.23 -20.77
CA ILE A 380 24.67 -0.69 -20.09
C ILE A 380 24.81 0.83 -20.00
N GLY A 381 23.94 1.56 -20.69
CA GLY A 381 23.91 3.02 -20.68
C GLY A 381 23.32 3.63 -21.96
N ALA A 382 23.17 4.95 -21.95
CA ALA A 382 22.66 5.71 -23.09
C ALA A 382 23.54 5.49 -24.34
N GLY A 383 22.93 5.01 -25.42
CA GLY A 383 23.64 4.68 -26.66
C GLY A 383 24.28 3.29 -26.70
N SER A 384 23.99 2.41 -25.74
CA SER A 384 24.36 1.00 -25.83
C SER A 384 23.71 0.33 -27.04
N ALA A 385 24.46 -0.52 -27.74
CA ALA A 385 23.93 -1.41 -28.76
C ALA A 385 23.26 -2.67 -28.15
N ASP A 386 23.49 -2.93 -26.86
CA ASP A 386 22.95 -4.08 -26.16
C ASP A 386 21.59 -3.78 -25.55
N ALA A 387 20.69 -4.76 -25.64
CA ALA A 387 19.31 -4.61 -25.21
C ALA A 387 19.18 -4.77 -23.69
N VAL A 388 19.06 -3.64 -23.00
CA VAL A 388 18.84 -3.56 -21.56
C VAL A 388 17.67 -2.60 -21.31
N ALA A 389 16.71 -3.06 -20.53
CA ALA A 389 15.51 -2.31 -20.22
C ALA A 389 15.15 -2.38 -18.74
N VAL A 390 14.48 -1.35 -18.23
CA VAL A 390 13.85 -1.40 -16.89
C VAL A 390 12.72 -2.42 -16.95
N SER A 391 12.71 -3.39 -16.04
CA SER A 391 11.83 -4.57 -16.14
C SER A 391 10.35 -4.20 -16.09
N SER A 392 9.99 -3.17 -15.33
CA SER A 392 8.62 -2.65 -15.24
C SER A 392 8.12 -1.97 -16.53
N GLN A 393 9.04 -1.54 -17.40
CA GLN A 393 8.72 -0.87 -18.67
C GLN A 393 8.72 -1.83 -19.87
N CYS A 394 9.08 -3.10 -19.65
CA CYS A 394 9.11 -4.12 -20.70
C CYS A 394 7.70 -4.64 -20.98
N VAL A 395 7.29 -4.60 -22.24
CA VAL A 395 6.06 -5.23 -22.73
C VAL A 395 6.45 -6.51 -23.47
N GLU A 396 5.99 -7.66 -22.97
CA GLU A 396 6.14 -8.95 -23.64
C GLU A 396 4.86 -9.33 -24.39
N THR A 397 4.98 -9.77 -25.63
CA THR A 397 3.88 -10.24 -26.48
C THR A 397 4.41 -11.31 -27.44
N VAL A 398 3.57 -11.77 -28.36
CA VAL A 398 3.94 -12.73 -29.41
C VAL A 398 3.48 -12.23 -30.78
N LEU A 399 4.12 -12.71 -31.85
CA LEU A 399 3.67 -12.45 -33.20
C LEU A 399 2.32 -13.14 -33.48
N ALA A 400 1.35 -12.38 -33.97
CA ALA A 400 0.05 -12.90 -34.40
C ALA A 400 0.13 -13.60 -35.76
N ALA A 401 1.04 -13.15 -36.63
CA ALA A 401 1.33 -13.77 -37.92
C ALA A 401 2.84 -13.72 -38.18
N ALA A 402 3.32 -14.48 -39.17
CA ALA A 402 4.73 -14.45 -39.55
C ALA A 402 5.14 -13.02 -39.95
N GLY A 403 6.31 -12.58 -39.47
CA GLY A 403 6.86 -11.28 -39.81
C GLY A 403 7.24 -11.18 -41.29
N VAL A 404 6.99 -10.04 -41.92
CA VAL A 404 7.28 -9.81 -43.34
C VAL A 404 8.09 -8.54 -43.50
N ALA A 405 9.38 -8.68 -43.84
CA ALA A 405 10.31 -7.56 -44.03
C ALA A 405 10.26 -6.55 -42.87
N ALA A 406 9.81 -5.32 -43.12
CA ALA A 406 9.71 -4.24 -42.12
C ALA A 406 8.33 -4.18 -41.42
N GLN A 407 7.53 -5.23 -41.50
CA GLN A 407 6.20 -5.31 -40.90
C GLN A 407 6.10 -6.52 -39.97
N ALA A 408 5.59 -6.30 -38.77
CA ALA A 408 5.30 -7.34 -37.79
C ALA A 408 3.90 -7.11 -37.20
N SER A 409 3.08 -8.15 -37.10
CA SER A 409 1.79 -8.07 -36.40
C SER A 409 1.90 -8.80 -35.07
N VAL A 410 1.54 -8.13 -33.97
CA VAL A 410 1.60 -8.70 -32.61
C VAL A 410 0.20 -9.09 -32.13
N ALA A 411 0.11 -10.10 -31.27
CA ALA A 411 -1.16 -10.58 -30.71
C ALA A 411 -1.86 -9.52 -29.86
N ALA A 412 -1.07 -8.71 -29.15
CA ALA A 412 -1.51 -7.49 -28.48
C ALA A 412 -0.38 -6.46 -28.51
N VAL A 413 -0.72 -5.22 -28.85
CA VAL A 413 0.24 -4.09 -28.83
C VAL A 413 0.53 -3.63 -27.41
N GLY A 414 -0.39 -3.86 -26.46
CA GLY A 414 -0.24 -3.34 -25.11
C GLY A 414 0.00 -1.82 -25.14
N SER A 415 1.09 -1.37 -24.53
CA SER A 415 1.53 0.04 -24.47
C SER A 415 2.64 0.39 -25.48
N ILE A 416 2.92 -0.48 -26.47
CA ILE A 416 4.01 -0.26 -27.44
C ILE A 416 3.69 0.97 -28.30
N ALA A 417 4.63 1.91 -28.38
CA ALA A 417 4.50 3.15 -29.15
C ALA A 417 5.65 3.32 -30.17
N ALA A 418 5.46 4.24 -31.12
CA ALA A 418 6.52 4.65 -32.03
C ALA A 418 7.71 5.24 -31.25
N GLY A 419 8.93 4.93 -31.68
CA GLY A 419 10.18 5.29 -31.02
C GLY A 419 10.71 4.26 -30.03
N TRP A 420 9.91 3.26 -29.65
CA TRP A 420 10.34 2.18 -28.75
C TRP A 420 11.32 1.24 -29.43
N GLN A 421 12.18 0.59 -28.65
CA GLN A 421 12.98 -0.55 -29.11
C GLN A 421 12.12 -1.81 -29.05
N VAL A 422 12.27 -2.68 -30.05
CA VAL A 422 11.57 -3.97 -30.15
C VAL A 422 12.55 -5.09 -30.53
N GLY A 423 12.46 -6.19 -29.81
CA GLY A 423 13.21 -7.43 -30.03
C GLY A 423 12.26 -8.53 -30.50
N ILE A 424 12.57 -9.14 -31.65
CA ILE A 424 11.79 -10.24 -32.24
C ILE A 424 12.67 -11.49 -32.33
N TRP A 425 12.19 -12.61 -31.80
CA TRP A 425 12.90 -13.88 -31.87
C TRP A 425 12.73 -14.49 -33.26
N LEU A 426 13.84 -14.90 -33.87
CA LEU A 426 13.89 -15.43 -35.23
C LEU A 426 13.85 -16.97 -35.20
N ASP A 427 13.34 -17.57 -36.28
CA ASP A 427 13.24 -19.03 -36.39
C ASP A 427 14.61 -19.72 -36.44
N GLY A 428 15.63 -19.00 -36.95
CA GLY A 428 17.02 -19.45 -37.00
C GLY A 428 17.77 -19.33 -35.66
N GLY A 429 17.10 -18.90 -34.59
CA GLY A 429 17.71 -18.60 -33.30
C GLY A 429 18.25 -17.16 -33.21
N GLY A 430 18.37 -16.66 -31.98
CA GLY A 430 18.77 -15.27 -31.71
C GLY A 430 17.60 -14.28 -31.68
N VAL A 431 17.91 -13.03 -31.37
CA VAL A 431 16.94 -11.93 -31.26
C VAL A 431 17.37 -10.79 -32.16
N PHE A 432 16.46 -10.31 -33.01
CA PHE A 432 16.66 -9.12 -33.81
C PHE A 432 16.10 -7.90 -33.10
N TRP A 433 16.97 -6.93 -32.81
CA TRP A 433 16.62 -5.66 -32.17
C TRP A 433 16.53 -4.54 -33.21
N THR A 434 15.43 -3.79 -33.20
CA THR A 434 15.19 -2.63 -34.06
C THR A 434 14.27 -1.62 -33.34
N GLY A 435 14.17 -0.39 -33.84
CA GLY A 435 13.14 0.55 -33.40
C GLY A 435 11.76 0.26 -34.01
N VAL A 436 10.70 0.73 -33.35
CA VAL A 436 9.33 0.81 -33.86
C VAL A 436 9.14 2.16 -34.55
N ALA A 437 8.96 2.17 -35.86
CA ALA A 437 8.78 3.40 -36.64
C ALA A 437 7.34 3.92 -36.56
N ALA A 438 6.34 3.03 -36.58
CA ALA A 438 4.93 3.39 -36.46
C ALA A 438 4.11 2.21 -35.92
N VAL A 439 2.96 2.52 -35.33
CA VAL A 439 2.00 1.54 -34.80
C VAL A 439 0.64 1.81 -35.43
N ALA A 440 0.01 0.78 -35.98
CA ALA A 440 -1.32 0.86 -36.59
C ALA A 440 -2.15 -0.39 -36.25
N GLY A 441 -3.16 -0.25 -35.38
CA GLY A 441 -3.91 -1.40 -34.88
C GLY A 441 -2.97 -2.36 -34.16
N THR A 442 -2.91 -3.63 -34.59
CA THR A 442 -1.96 -4.65 -34.12
C THR A 442 -0.67 -4.75 -34.93
N GLY A 443 -0.52 -3.91 -35.96
CA GLY A 443 0.67 -3.86 -36.82
C GLY A 443 1.73 -2.90 -36.29
N LEU A 444 2.96 -3.39 -36.24
CA LEU A 444 4.18 -2.64 -36.00
C LEU A 444 4.94 -2.46 -37.32
N THR A 445 5.23 -1.22 -37.68
CA THR A 445 6.21 -0.91 -38.71
C THR A 445 7.58 -0.81 -38.05
N LEU A 446 8.50 -1.69 -38.46
CA LEU A 446 9.86 -1.77 -37.94
C LEU A 446 10.76 -0.74 -38.64
N ALA A 447 11.67 -0.13 -37.91
CA ALA A 447 12.66 0.81 -38.45
C ALA A 447 13.67 0.11 -39.39
N SER A 448 13.95 -1.18 -39.15
CA SER A 448 14.78 -2.03 -40.01
C SER A 448 14.05 -3.32 -40.34
N ALA A 449 14.22 -3.81 -41.56
CA ALA A 449 13.59 -5.06 -42.00
C ALA A 449 14.18 -6.28 -41.28
N LEU A 450 13.33 -7.27 -40.99
CA LEU A 450 13.72 -8.54 -40.40
C LEU A 450 14.79 -9.23 -41.28
N PRO A 451 15.92 -9.68 -40.69
CA PRO A 451 17.01 -10.31 -41.43
C PRO A 451 16.70 -11.75 -41.85
N SER A 452 15.75 -12.41 -41.17
CA SER A 452 15.25 -13.75 -41.51
C SER A 452 13.80 -13.92 -41.04
N ALA A 453 13.19 -15.06 -41.37
CA ALA A 453 11.82 -15.37 -40.95
C ALA A 453 11.66 -15.44 -39.41
N ALA A 454 10.50 -14.98 -38.95
CA ALA A 454 10.00 -15.16 -37.58
C ALA A 454 8.54 -15.62 -37.68
N SER A 455 8.26 -16.83 -37.18
CA SER A 455 6.96 -17.47 -37.30
C SER A 455 5.90 -16.84 -36.40
N ALA A 456 4.62 -17.10 -36.69
CA ALA A 456 3.54 -16.80 -35.74
C ALA A 456 3.82 -17.49 -34.39
N GLY A 457 3.54 -16.80 -33.29
CA GLY A 457 3.86 -17.23 -31.94
C GLY A 457 5.29 -16.93 -31.48
N ALA A 458 6.16 -16.38 -32.33
CA ALA A 458 7.49 -15.94 -31.91
C ALA A 458 7.38 -14.84 -30.85
N ARG A 459 8.28 -14.87 -29.84
CA ARG A 459 8.31 -13.88 -28.76
C ARG A 459 8.68 -12.50 -29.32
N VAL A 460 8.00 -11.49 -28.80
CA VAL A 460 8.30 -10.08 -29.06
C VAL A 460 8.40 -9.36 -27.72
N VAL A 461 9.45 -8.58 -27.54
CA VAL A 461 9.62 -7.72 -26.36
C VAL A 461 9.87 -6.31 -26.81
N ALA A 462 9.21 -5.33 -26.20
CA ALA A 462 9.40 -3.92 -26.54
C ALA A 462 9.52 -3.05 -25.28
N TYR A 463 10.30 -1.97 -25.38
CA TYR A 463 10.54 -1.03 -24.28
C TYR A 463 10.85 0.39 -24.81
N PRO A 464 10.54 1.45 -24.03
CA PRO A 464 10.56 2.84 -24.51
C PRO A 464 11.95 3.41 -24.80
N GLY A 465 13.00 2.99 -24.09
CA GLY A 465 14.34 3.52 -24.26
C GLY A 465 15.41 2.71 -23.53
N ALA A 466 16.68 2.96 -23.88
CA ALA A 466 17.82 2.30 -23.24
C ALA A 466 17.95 2.74 -21.77
N MET A 467 18.28 1.77 -20.91
CA MET A 467 18.52 2.01 -19.50
C MET A 467 19.68 3.02 -19.27
N VAL A 468 19.53 3.88 -18.26
CA VAL A 468 20.64 4.73 -17.78
C VAL A 468 21.70 3.84 -17.12
N ARG A 469 22.98 4.20 -17.27
CA ARG A 469 24.08 3.44 -16.67
C ARG A 469 23.90 3.33 -15.14
N PRO A 470 23.87 2.12 -14.57
CA PRO A 470 23.78 1.96 -13.12
C PRO A 470 25.11 2.27 -12.41
N LEU A 471 25.04 2.60 -11.12
CA LEU A 471 26.22 2.81 -10.28
C LEU A 471 26.77 1.49 -9.78
N ARG A 472 25.88 0.58 -9.38
CA ARG A 472 26.18 -0.73 -8.83
C ARG A 472 25.09 -1.73 -9.24
N VAL A 473 25.48 -3.00 -9.24
CA VAL A 473 24.57 -4.14 -9.42
C VAL A 473 24.81 -5.09 -8.25
N PRO A 474 24.08 -4.94 -7.12
CA PRO A 474 24.23 -5.80 -5.95
C PRO A 474 23.89 -7.27 -6.22
N ALA A 475 22.87 -7.53 -7.04
CA ALA A 475 22.37 -8.86 -7.30
C ALA A 475 21.93 -9.03 -8.76
N ALA A 476 21.96 -10.27 -9.23
CA ALA A 476 21.43 -10.64 -10.53
C ALA A 476 20.83 -12.04 -10.49
N ARG A 477 19.81 -12.27 -11.32
CA ARG A 477 19.14 -13.55 -11.50
C ARG A 477 18.98 -13.85 -12.98
N ARG A 478 19.22 -15.10 -13.39
CA ARG A 478 18.90 -15.57 -14.73
C ARG A 478 17.42 -15.88 -14.80
N ARG A 479 16.69 -15.17 -15.65
CA ARG A 479 15.29 -15.44 -15.99
C ARG A 479 15.24 -16.27 -17.26
N GLN A 480 14.89 -17.53 -17.13
CA GLN A 480 14.54 -18.38 -18.27
C GLN A 480 13.13 -18.02 -18.73
N PHE A 481 12.98 -17.67 -20.02
CA PHE A 481 11.68 -17.32 -20.55
C PHE A 481 10.73 -18.52 -20.54
N ALA A 482 9.45 -18.26 -20.23
CA ALA A 482 8.41 -19.27 -20.27
C ALA A 482 8.21 -19.82 -21.69
N GLY A 483 8.09 -21.15 -21.85
CA GLY A 483 7.53 -21.72 -23.08
C GLY A 483 6.05 -21.37 -23.24
N THR A 484 5.44 -21.74 -24.38
CA THR A 484 4.00 -21.55 -24.62
C THR A 484 3.18 -22.21 -23.51
N GLY A 485 2.50 -21.42 -22.67
CA GLY A 485 1.71 -21.91 -21.54
C GLY A 485 2.48 -22.27 -20.26
N GLY A 486 3.79 -21.98 -20.20
CA GLY A 486 4.63 -22.20 -19.02
C GLY A 486 4.80 -20.97 -18.12
N GLN A 487 5.52 -21.14 -17.02
CA GLN A 487 5.94 -20.05 -16.12
C GLN A 487 7.42 -19.72 -16.36
N ALA A 488 7.82 -18.46 -16.15
CA ALA A 488 9.23 -18.08 -16.19
C ALA A 488 9.94 -18.61 -14.93
N ILE A 489 11.18 -19.07 -15.08
CA ILE A 489 11.99 -19.60 -13.97
C ILE A 489 13.15 -18.62 -13.72
N GLU A 490 13.31 -18.19 -12.47
CA GLU A 490 14.40 -17.29 -12.07
C GLU A 490 15.38 -18.00 -11.14
N ILE A 491 16.67 -17.92 -11.46
CA ILE A 491 17.75 -18.59 -10.72
C ILE A 491 18.80 -17.53 -10.35
N PRO A 492 19.19 -17.39 -9.08
CA PRO A 492 20.18 -16.40 -8.67
C PRO A 492 21.54 -16.68 -9.34
N LEU A 493 22.21 -15.61 -9.76
CA LEU A 493 23.58 -15.65 -10.28
C LEU A 493 24.57 -15.34 -9.16
N VAL A 494 25.74 -15.95 -9.23
CA VAL A 494 26.82 -15.71 -8.26
C VAL A 494 27.64 -14.49 -8.69
N PRO A 495 27.76 -13.45 -7.85
CA PRO A 495 28.61 -12.30 -8.16
C PRO A 495 30.09 -12.70 -8.12
N MET A 496 30.86 -12.15 -9.04
CA MET A 496 32.29 -12.41 -9.20
C MET A 496 33.09 -11.09 -9.10
N SER A 497 34.29 -11.15 -8.54
CA SER A 497 35.18 -9.98 -8.52
C SER A 497 35.83 -9.76 -9.89
N ARG A 498 36.34 -8.54 -10.14
CA ARG A 498 37.12 -8.23 -11.35
C ARG A 498 38.30 -9.19 -11.54
N LEU A 499 38.99 -9.54 -10.46
CA LEU A 499 40.17 -10.39 -10.49
C LEU A 499 39.79 -11.85 -10.80
N ASP A 500 38.74 -12.36 -10.17
CA ASP A 500 38.25 -13.71 -10.42
C ASP A 500 37.81 -13.86 -11.88
N TYR A 501 37.09 -12.88 -12.43
CA TYR A 501 36.68 -12.88 -13.83
C TYR A 501 37.88 -12.80 -14.79
N ALA A 502 38.92 -12.05 -14.41
CA ALA A 502 40.15 -11.98 -15.19
C ALA A 502 40.83 -13.36 -15.29
N ASN A 503 40.82 -14.12 -14.19
CA ASN A 503 41.45 -15.44 -14.05
C ASN A 503 40.68 -16.60 -14.69
N VAL A 504 39.43 -16.41 -15.10
CA VAL A 504 38.65 -17.44 -15.81
C VAL A 504 39.30 -17.76 -17.17
N PRO A 505 39.79 -19.00 -17.39
CA PRO A 505 40.28 -19.44 -18.70
C PRO A 505 39.11 -19.71 -19.65
N ASN A 506 39.31 -19.50 -20.95
CA ASN A 506 38.30 -19.77 -22.00
C ASN A 506 36.93 -19.13 -21.73
N LYS A 507 36.89 -17.79 -21.68
CA LYS A 507 35.69 -17.01 -21.33
C LYS A 507 34.51 -17.21 -22.27
N THR A 508 34.75 -17.65 -23.51
CA THR A 508 33.74 -17.87 -24.54
C THR A 508 33.17 -19.30 -24.57
N VAL A 509 33.46 -20.13 -23.56
CA VAL A 509 32.90 -21.49 -23.47
C VAL A 509 31.36 -21.40 -23.41
N PRO A 510 30.63 -22.06 -24.34
CA PRO A 510 29.18 -22.07 -24.33
C PRO A 510 28.64 -22.78 -23.07
N GLY A 511 27.70 -22.14 -22.38
CA GLY A 511 27.00 -22.70 -21.24
C GLY A 511 25.82 -21.82 -20.81
N MET A 512 25.09 -22.26 -19.78
CA MET A 512 24.11 -21.39 -19.15
C MET A 512 24.81 -20.41 -18.22
N VAL A 513 24.46 -19.12 -18.27
CA VAL A 513 25.04 -18.11 -17.37
C VAL A 513 24.76 -18.47 -15.91
N THR A 514 25.82 -18.48 -15.09
CA THR A 514 25.74 -18.75 -13.64
C THR A 514 26.43 -17.67 -12.82
N GLN A 515 27.32 -16.88 -13.43
CA GLN A 515 28.15 -15.88 -12.77
C GLN A 515 28.15 -14.56 -13.53
N PHE A 516 28.30 -13.46 -12.81
CA PHE A 516 28.37 -12.11 -13.39
C PHE A 516 29.35 -11.20 -12.66
N PHE A 517 29.85 -10.19 -13.37
CA PHE A 517 30.66 -9.11 -12.84
C PHE A 517 30.26 -7.79 -13.53
N TYR A 518 30.11 -6.71 -12.78
CA TYR A 518 29.77 -5.39 -13.31
C TYR A 518 30.91 -4.39 -13.13
N ASP A 519 31.34 -3.75 -14.22
CA ASP A 519 32.31 -2.65 -14.22
C ASP A 519 31.62 -1.34 -14.64
N PRO A 520 31.46 -0.36 -13.74
CA PRO A 520 30.70 0.84 -14.07
C PRO A 520 31.33 1.68 -15.19
N GLN A 521 32.65 1.71 -15.42
CA GLN A 521 33.34 2.60 -16.40
C GLN A 521 32.84 4.07 -16.40
N LEU A 522 33.36 4.97 -17.26
CA LEU A 522 32.94 6.39 -17.27
C LEU A 522 31.76 6.67 -18.23
N GLY A 523 31.70 5.93 -19.34
CA GLY A 523 30.65 6.06 -20.36
C GLY A 523 29.48 5.10 -20.11
N ALA A 524 29.48 3.96 -20.82
CA ALA A 524 28.57 2.85 -20.54
C ALA A 524 29.20 1.87 -19.53
N GLY A 525 28.41 1.38 -18.59
CA GLY A 525 28.82 0.28 -17.73
C GLY A 525 28.96 -1.01 -18.52
N VAL A 526 29.80 -1.92 -18.05
CA VAL A 526 30.07 -3.18 -18.70
C VAL A 526 29.68 -4.32 -17.78
N LEU A 527 28.66 -5.08 -18.17
CA LEU A 527 28.34 -6.35 -17.52
C LEU A 527 29.07 -7.49 -18.23
N HIS A 528 29.80 -8.24 -17.44
CA HIS A 528 30.46 -9.48 -17.82
C HIS A 528 29.66 -10.66 -17.30
N VAL A 529 29.44 -11.66 -18.14
CA VAL A 529 28.76 -12.91 -17.75
C VAL A 529 29.66 -14.11 -18.02
N TRP A 530 29.47 -15.17 -17.24
CA TRP A 530 30.10 -16.46 -17.49
C TRP A 530 29.20 -17.61 -17.01
N PRO A 531 29.23 -18.78 -17.68
CA PRO A 531 29.72 -19.06 -19.05
C PRO A 531 29.07 -18.22 -20.16
N ALA A 532 29.55 -18.34 -21.41
CA ALA A 532 28.97 -17.63 -22.55
C ALA A 532 27.59 -18.20 -22.90
N PRO A 533 26.54 -17.40 -23.11
CA PRO A 533 25.19 -17.90 -23.36
C PRO A 533 25.15 -18.82 -24.59
N VAL A 534 24.48 -19.97 -24.47
CA VAL A 534 24.28 -20.89 -25.61
C VAL A 534 23.15 -20.49 -26.53
N ASP A 535 22.16 -19.77 -26.01
CA ASP A 535 20.94 -19.38 -26.71
C ASP A 535 20.45 -18.00 -26.23
N SER A 536 19.39 -17.50 -26.88
CA SER A 536 18.65 -16.29 -26.48
C SER A 536 17.37 -16.60 -25.70
N GLY A 537 17.27 -17.80 -25.11
CA GLY A 537 16.11 -18.28 -24.35
C GLY A 537 16.07 -17.79 -22.89
N SER A 538 17.08 -17.02 -22.49
CA SER A 538 17.20 -16.47 -21.13
C SER A 538 17.58 -14.99 -21.15
N ALA A 539 17.23 -14.29 -20.08
CA ALA A 539 17.71 -12.96 -19.77
C ALA A 539 18.37 -12.93 -18.40
N VAL A 540 19.12 -11.87 -18.12
CA VAL A 540 19.64 -11.57 -16.78
C VAL A 540 18.85 -10.41 -16.23
N VAL A 541 18.11 -10.63 -15.15
CA VAL A 541 17.45 -9.58 -14.38
C VAL A 541 18.44 -9.12 -13.31
N LEU A 542 18.86 -7.86 -13.40
CA LEU A 542 19.81 -7.19 -12.54
C LEU A 542 19.02 -6.33 -11.56
N THR A 543 19.31 -6.42 -10.27
CA THR A 543 18.90 -5.37 -9.33
C THR A 543 19.96 -4.29 -9.43
N ALA A 544 19.59 -3.13 -9.96
CA ALA A 544 20.50 -2.08 -10.36
C ALA A 544 20.25 -0.80 -9.56
N GLN A 545 21.30 -0.22 -9.01
CA GLN A 545 21.25 1.10 -8.37
C GLN A 545 21.39 2.16 -9.44
N ARG A 546 20.31 2.87 -9.76
CA ARG A 546 20.33 3.95 -10.75
C ARG A 546 20.98 5.22 -10.16
N PRO A 547 21.64 6.04 -10.98
CA PRO A 547 22.17 7.32 -10.52
C PRO A 547 21.03 8.30 -10.20
N LEU A 548 21.23 9.12 -9.17
CA LEU A 548 20.34 10.25 -8.90
C LEU A 548 20.48 11.27 -10.03
N VAL A 549 19.36 11.59 -10.68
CA VAL A 549 19.35 12.52 -11.81
C VAL A 549 19.40 13.95 -11.28
N PRO A 550 20.29 14.82 -11.79
CA PRO A 550 20.29 16.22 -11.40
C PRO A 550 18.98 16.89 -11.78
N PHE A 551 18.59 17.92 -11.03
CA PHE A 551 17.41 18.70 -11.33
C PHE A 551 17.59 19.45 -12.66
N ALA A 552 16.65 19.28 -13.59
CA ALA A 552 16.70 19.93 -14.91
C ALA A 552 16.32 21.42 -14.84
N ASP A 553 15.39 21.78 -13.94
CA ASP A 553 14.90 23.14 -13.75
C ASP A 553 14.30 23.33 -12.35
N LEU A 554 13.83 24.54 -12.03
CA LEU A 554 13.27 24.89 -10.72
C LEU A 554 11.86 24.31 -10.46
N GLY A 555 11.18 23.87 -11.52
CA GLY A 555 9.92 23.14 -11.47
C GLY A 555 10.11 21.62 -11.42
N ALA A 556 11.34 21.13 -11.58
CA ALA A 556 11.66 19.72 -11.47
C ALA A 556 11.22 19.17 -10.10
N VAL A 557 10.75 17.95 -10.11
CA VAL A 557 10.30 17.23 -8.93
C VAL A 557 11.46 16.33 -8.47
N PRO A 558 11.93 16.45 -7.21
CA PRO A 558 12.96 15.57 -6.70
C PRO A 558 12.61 14.10 -6.73
N ASP A 559 13.56 13.33 -7.21
CA ASP A 559 13.52 11.89 -7.27
C ASP A 559 13.96 11.25 -5.95
N PHE A 560 13.29 11.69 -4.89
CA PHE A 560 13.53 11.33 -3.49
C PHE A 560 12.19 11.08 -2.80
N PRO A 561 12.13 10.20 -1.78
CA PRO A 561 10.97 10.09 -0.90
C PRO A 561 10.70 11.40 -0.14
N ASP A 562 9.45 11.64 0.25
CA ASP A 562 9.02 12.89 0.91
C ASP A 562 9.73 13.11 2.26
N GLU A 563 10.14 12.03 2.95
CA GLU A 563 10.87 12.06 4.21
C GLU A 563 12.25 12.74 4.08
N TRP A 564 12.82 12.76 2.88
CA TRP A 564 14.10 13.40 2.57
C TRP A 564 13.99 14.92 2.44
N LEU A 565 12.77 15.49 2.40
CA LEU A 565 12.56 16.93 2.23
C LEU A 565 13.19 17.75 3.35
N ALA A 566 13.03 17.32 4.59
CA ALA A 566 13.68 17.97 5.71
C ALA A 566 15.21 17.85 5.62
N ALA A 567 15.73 16.65 5.32
CA ALA A 567 17.17 16.46 5.17
C ALA A 567 17.75 17.36 4.07
N MET A 568 17.15 17.40 2.88
CA MET A 568 17.60 18.24 1.76
C MET A 568 17.55 19.73 2.09
N ARG A 569 16.45 20.21 2.68
CA ARG A 569 16.29 21.63 3.02
C ARG A 569 17.32 22.11 4.04
N TRP A 570 17.54 21.33 5.10
CA TRP A 570 18.44 21.71 6.19
C TRP A 570 19.91 21.59 5.81
N ASN A 571 20.29 20.55 5.05
CA ASN A 571 21.66 20.41 4.56
C ASN A 571 22.00 21.44 3.48
N LEU A 572 21.05 21.78 2.59
CA LEU A 572 21.24 22.89 1.67
C LEU A 572 21.47 24.21 2.42
N ALA A 573 20.72 24.47 3.50
CA ALA A 573 20.94 25.67 4.30
C ALA A 573 22.35 25.74 4.92
N VAL A 574 22.94 24.59 5.29
CA VAL A 574 24.32 24.51 5.80
C VAL A 574 25.34 24.80 4.70
N GLU A 575 25.15 24.27 3.49
CA GLU A 575 26.01 24.52 2.33
C GLU A 575 25.98 25.99 1.89
N LEU A 576 24.82 26.65 1.97
CA LEU A 576 24.66 28.05 1.58
C LEU A 576 25.13 29.04 2.66
N TRP A 577 25.27 28.61 3.92
CA TRP A 577 25.58 29.51 5.04
C TRP A 577 26.91 30.26 4.89
N PRO A 578 28.05 29.63 4.49
CA PRO A 578 29.31 30.34 4.33
C PRO A 578 29.27 31.44 3.25
N GLU A 579 28.48 31.23 2.20
CA GLU A 579 28.36 32.17 1.07
C GLU A 579 27.52 33.40 1.43
N TYR A 580 26.42 33.23 2.16
CA TYR A 580 25.47 34.33 2.43
C TYR A 580 25.52 34.89 3.86
N ASN A 581 26.11 34.16 4.80
CA ASN A 581 26.12 34.51 6.22
C ASN A 581 27.45 34.14 6.91
N GLY A 582 28.55 33.99 6.15
CA GLY A 582 29.86 33.57 6.67
C GLY A 582 30.48 34.49 7.75
N SER A 583 29.99 35.72 7.90
CA SER A 583 30.34 36.65 8.99
C SER A 583 29.37 36.63 10.18
N GLY A 584 28.37 35.73 10.16
CA GLY A 584 27.35 35.58 11.19
C GLY A 584 27.84 34.89 12.46
N ASN A 585 26.94 34.66 13.41
CA ASN A 585 27.30 34.06 14.71
C ASN A 585 27.71 32.58 14.53
N PRO A 586 28.96 32.18 14.83
CA PRO A 586 29.43 30.81 14.65
C PRO A 586 28.66 29.78 15.50
N ALA A 587 28.04 30.19 16.61
CA ALA A 587 27.19 29.31 17.41
C ALA A 587 25.89 28.92 16.67
N GLN A 588 25.33 29.82 15.87
CA GLN A 588 24.12 29.54 15.07
C GLN A 588 24.42 28.55 13.95
N TYR A 589 25.58 28.69 13.29
CA TYR A 589 26.05 27.71 12.31
C TYR A 589 26.26 26.32 12.93
N GLY A 590 26.80 26.26 14.15
CA GLY A 590 26.95 25.01 14.90
C GLY A 590 25.62 24.30 15.16
N LEU A 591 24.58 25.03 15.58
CA LEU A 591 23.24 24.47 15.78
C LEU A 591 22.58 24.03 14.47
N LEU A 592 22.72 24.82 13.40
CA LEU A 592 22.20 24.48 12.07
C LEU A 592 22.81 23.18 11.56
N LYS A 593 24.12 23.00 11.74
CA LYS A 593 24.84 21.78 11.37
C LYS A 593 24.39 20.57 12.18
N GLN A 594 24.18 20.73 13.50
CA GLN A 594 23.68 19.63 14.35
C GLN A 594 22.29 19.17 13.91
N GLU A 595 21.37 20.09 13.65
CA GLU A 595 20.01 19.75 13.21
C GLU A 595 20.02 19.12 11.80
N ALA A 596 20.83 19.63 10.87
CA ALA A 596 20.97 19.09 9.53
C ALA A 596 21.50 17.63 9.53
N VAL A 597 22.49 17.34 10.38
CA VAL A 597 23.00 15.97 10.59
C VAL A 597 21.91 15.08 11.20
N GLY A 598 21.16 15.58 12.18
CA GLY A 598 20.04 14.85 12.76
C GLY A 598 18.96 14.47 11.74
N LYS A 599 18.55 15.42 10.88
CA LYS A 599 17.59 15.15 9.81
C LYS A 599 18.12 14.14 8.78
N LEU A 600 19.41 14.22 8.42
CA LEU A 600 20.03 13.27 7.51
C LEU A 600 20.13 11.86 8.13
N MET A 601 20.47 11.74 9.42
CA MET A 601 20.51 10.45 10.12
C MET A 601 19.14 9.77 10.17
N VAL A 602 18.08 10.54 10.41
CA VAL A 602 16.70 10.01 10.38
C VAL A 602 16.35 9.54 8.97
N ALA A 603 16.64 10.34 7.94
CA ALA A 603 16.39 9.95 6.55
C ALA A 603 17.17 8.68 6.16
N GLN A 604 18.44 8.57 6.57
CA GLN A 604 19.28 7.39 6.36
C GLN A 604 18.83 6.14 7.14
N ALA A 605 18.05 6.28 8.21
CA ALA A 605 17.49 5.13 8.92
C ALA A 605 16.45 4.38 8.06
N TRP A 606 15.77 5.09 7.17
CA TRP A 606 14.84 4.53 6.18
C TRP A 606 15.56 3.90 4.98
N ASP A 607 16.82 4.27 4.76
CA ASP A 607 17.71 3.74 3.71
C ASP A 607 18.41 2.43 4.13
N ARG A 608 18.02 1.82 5.26
CA ARG A 608 18.54 0.53 5.72
C ARG A 608 17.46 -0.53 5.60
N GLU A 609 17.71 -1.58 4.81
CA GLU A 609 16.86 -2.76 4.82
C GLU A 609 16.81 -3.34 6.25
N PRO A 610 15.62 -3.52 6.86
CA PRO A 610 15.50 -4.26 8.10
C PRO A 610 15.67 -5.75 7.80
N GLN A 611 16.91 -6.24 7.70
CA GLN A 611 17.43 -7.53 8.23
C GLN A 611 18.63 -8.06 7.44
N SER A 612 19.70 -8.39 8.18
CA SER A 612 20.67 -9.43 7.82
C SER A 612 20.15 -10.76 8.37
N VAL A 613 19.97 -11.77 7.51
CA VAL A 613 20.02 -13.18 7.93
C VAL A 613 21.15 -13.87 7.17
N LEU A 614 22.35 -13.72 7.72
CA LEU A 614 23.47 -14.62 7.46
C LEU A 614 23.06 -16.07 7.76
N PHE A 615 23.20 -16.96 6.78
CA PHE A 615 23.61 -18.34 7.06
C PHE A 615 24.84 -18.66 6.21
N GLY A 616 25.99 -18.75 6.89
CA GLY A 616 27.27 -19.16 6.32
C GLY A 616 28.44 -18.41 6.94
N ALA A 617 29.04 -18.98 7.99
CA ALA A 617 30.20 -18.41 8.69
C ALA A 617 31.41 -18.20 7.76
N GLY A 618 32.05 -17.04 7.87
CA GLY A 618 33.39 -16.82 7.33
C GLY A 618 33.68 -15.35 6.96
N CYS A 619 34.72 -14.80 7.59
CA CYS A 619 35.47 -13.58 7.23
C CYS A 619 34.71 -12.24 7.11
N GLY A 620 34.68 -11.49 8.21
CA GLY A 620 34.77 -10.03 8.12
C GLY A 620 36.20 -9.60 7.77
N PRO A 621 36.40 -8.40 7.18
CA PRO A 621 37.65 -7.69 7.29
C PRO A 621 37.52 -6.55 8.30
N ALA A 622 38.41 -6.58 9.28
CA ALA A 622 38.61 -5.54 10.27
C ALA A 622 39.07 -4.21 9.66
N GLY A 623 38.59 -3.10 10.24
CA GLY A 623 39.36 -1.89 10.50
C GLY A 623 39.67 -0.94 9.34
N ARG A 624 39.11 0.27 9.43
CA ARG A 624 39.94 1.48 9.71
C ARG A 624 39.07 2.65 10.16
N ALA A 625 39.20 3.00 11.43
CA ALA A 625 39.17 4.38 11.86
C ALA A 625 40.48 5.04 11.40
N GLY A 626 40.37 6.28 10.92
CA GLY A 626 41.45 7.14 10.47
C GLY A 626 40.86 8.46 10.02
#